data_AF-A0A852L8Q1-F1
#
_entry.id   AF-A0A852L8Q1-F1
#
_cell.length_a   1.000
_cell.length_b   1.000
_cell.length_c   1.000
_cell.angle_alpha   90.00
_cell.angle_beta   90.00
_cell.angle_gamma   90.00
#
_symmetry.space_group_name_H-M   'P 1'
#
loop_
_entity.id
_entity.type
_entity.pdbx_description
1 polymer ?
#
loop_
_entity_poly.entity_id
_entity_poly.type
_entity_poly.pdbx_seq_one_letter_code
_entity_poly.pdbx_strand_id
1 'polypeptide(L)'
;DPRAGRRRDDVLVGAPLYMARRPDGHRAELGCLYLYLGAGKRPLAQPSQSLTGTHPYGRFAAAIASLGDLDKDGYGGTGAGQDVAVGAPSGGDGGSGQVFIFRGQSEGLMAVPTQRLDSPFPGTAAFGFALRGATDLDGNG
;
A
#
# COMPACT_ATOMS: atom_id res chain seq x y z
N ASP A 1 -20.87 12.41 -20.82
CA ASP A 1 -21.75 11.23 -20.89
C ASP A 1 -22.34 10.96 -19.50
N PRO A 2 -23.67 11.02 -19.32
CA PRO A 2 -24.31 10.78 -18.02
C PRO A 2 -24.36 9.29 -17.61
N ARG A 3 -23.68 8.38 -18.34
CA ARG A 3 -23.59 6.94 -18.03
C ARG A 3 -22.23 6.44 -17.55
N ALA A 4 -21.28 7.32 -17.25
CA ALA A 4 -20.13 6.93 -16.43
C ALA A 4 -20.64 6.62 -15.02
N GLY A 5 -20.98 5.35 -14.75
CA GLY A 5 -21.42 4.91 -13.43
C GLY A 5 -20.46 5.45 -12.39
N ARG A 6 -20.97 6.16 -11.37
CA ARG A 6 -20.13 6.71 -10.29
C ARG A 6 -19.35 5.56 -9.65
N ARG A 7 -18.09 5.38 -10.07
CA ARG A 7 -17.11 4.59 -9.33
C ARG A 7 -16.98 5.23 -7.96
N ARG A 8 -17.01 4.40 -6.92
CA ARG A 8 -16.81 4.85 -5.54
C ARG A 8 -15.34 4.72 -5.20
N ASP A 9 -14.91 5.53 -4.24
CA ASP A 9 -13.59 5.42 -3.66
C ASP A 9 -13.46 4.07 -2.94
N ASP A 10 -12.30 3.45 -3.10
CA ASP A 10 -11.89 2.28 -2.35
C ASP A 10 -11.24 2.72 -1.04
N VAL A 11 -11.25 1.85 -0.02
CA VAL A 11 -10.69 2.16 1.31
C VAL A 11 -9.51 1.25 1.60
N LEU A 12 -8.39 1.86 2.01
CA LEU A 12 -7.22 1.19 2.51
C LEU A 12 -7.10 1.40 4.01
N VAL A 13 -6.86 0.31 4.75
CA VAL A 13 -6.70 0.34 6.21
C VAL A 13 -5.39 -0.34 6.59
N GLY A 14 -4.53 0.39 7.29
CA GLY A 14 -3.30 -0.13 7.86
C GLY A 14 -3.52 -0.70 9.26
N ALA A 15 -2.96 -1.88 9.52
CA ALA A 15 -2.90 -2.52 10.83
C ALA A 15 -1.43 -2.87 11.15
N PRO A 16 -0.56 -1.88 11.45
CA PRO A 16 0.88 -2.10 11.57
C PRO A 16 1.30 -3.04 12.70
N LEU A 17 0.46 -3.22 13.72
CA LEU A 17 0.69 -4.14 14.84
C LEU A 17 0.07 -5.53 14.61
N TYR A 18 -0.40 -5.83 13.40
CA TYR A 18 -1.01 -7.12 13.08
C TYR A 18 -0.02 -8.28 13.25
N MET A 19 -0.48 -9.31 13.96
CA MET A 19 0.29 -10.52 14.27
C MET A 19 -0.12 -11.67 13.34
N ALA A 20 0.78 -12.07 12.45
CA ALA A 20 0.55 -13.16 11.50
C ALA A 20 1.40 -14.39 11.83
N ARG A 21 0.98 -15.56 11.34
CA ARG A 21 1.78 -16.78 11.42
C ARG A 21 2.79 -16.80 10.27
N ARG A 22 4.06 -17.00 10.60
CA ARG A 22 5.16 -17.15 9.64
C ARG A 22 5.23 -18.60 9.13
N PRO A 23 5.96 -18.86 8.03
CA PRO A 23 6.19 -20.22 7.52
C PRO A 23 6.85 -21.17 8.54
N ASP A 24 7.62 -20.63 9.48
CA ASP A 24 8.23 -21.37 10.59
C ASP A 24 7.22 -21.79 11.69
N GLY A 25 5.95 -21.42 11.56
CA GLY A 25 4.87 -21.73 12.51
C GLY A 25 4.72 -20.74 13.67
N HIS A 26 5.71 -19.89 13.90
CA HIS A 26 5.68 -18.87 14.95
C HIS A 26 4.83 -17.67 14.54
N ARG A 27 4.30 -16.94 15.53
CA ARG A 27 3.62 -15.66 15.29
C ARG A 27 4.61 -14.52 15.45
N ALA A 28 4.52 -13.54 14.57
CA ALA A 28 5.28 -12.31 14.67
C ALA A 28 4.40 -11.12 14.28
N GLU A 29 4.72 -9.94 14.82
CA GLU A 29 4.16 -8.68 14.35
C GLU A 29 4.72 -8.43 12.95
N LEU A 30 3.87 -8.50 11.94
CA LEU A 30 4.27 -8.29 10.54
C LEU A 30 3.61 -7.05 9.93
N GLY A 31 2.52 -6.58 10.52
CA GLY A 31 1.67 -5.55 9.93
C GLY A 31 0.84 -6.08 8.75
N CYS A 32 -0.27 -5.42 8.48
CA CYS A 32 -1.17 -5.80 7.39
C CYS A 32 -1.85 -4.57 6.78
N LEU A 33 -1.97 -4.56 5.45
CA LEU A 33 -2.79 -3.64 4.70
C LEU A 33 -4.08 -4.36 4.29
N TYR A 34 -5.22 -3.74 4.52
CA TYR A 34 -6.52 -4.23 4.08
C TYR A 34 -7.10 -3.30 3.01
N LEU A 35 -7.59 -3.89 1.92
CA LEU A 35 -8.29 -3.18 0.85
C LEU A 35 -9.77 -3.56 0.87
N TYR A 36 -10.62 -2.54 0.86
CA TYR A 36 -12.07 -2.67 0.74
C TYR A 36 -12.51 -2.01 -0.56
N LEU A 37 -12.94 -2.81 -1.54
CA LEU A 37 -13.38 -2.31 -2.82
C LEU A 37 -14.81 -1.74 -2.76
N GLY A 38 -15.01 -0.55 -3.31
CA GLY A 38 -16.28 0.16 -3.38
C GLY A 38 -17.23 -0.43 -4.43
N ALA A 39 -17.86 -1.56 -4.15
CA ALA A 39 -18.80 -2.20 -5.08
C ALA A 39 -20.28 -1.80 -4.83
N GLY A 40 -20.80 -0.87 -5.63
CA GLY A 40 -22.24 -0.57 -5.69
C GLY A 40 -22.79 0.19 -4.49
N LYS A 41 -24.01 -0.14 -4.01
CA LYS A 41 -24.64 0.49 -2.82
C LYS A 41 -24.42 -0.31 -1.53
N ARG A 42 -23.61 -1.37 -1.57
CA ARG A 42 -23.43 -2.27 -0.41
C ARG A 42 -22.44 -1.68 0.60
N PRO A 43 -22.66 -1.85 1.91
CA PRO A 43 -21.67 -1.52 2.92
C PRO A 43 -20.35 -2.28 2.71
N LEU A 44 -19.22 -1.66 3.05
CA LEU A 44 -17.90 -2.30 3.08
C LEU A 44 -17.84 -3.32 4.22
N ALA A 45 -18.29 -4.55 3.96
CA ALA A 45 -18.47 -5.56 5.01
C ALA A 45 -17.20 -6.38 5.30
N GLN A 46 -16.41 -6.70 4.27
CA GLN A 46 -15.18 -7.49 4.39
C GLN A 46 -14.10 -6.92 3.47
N PRO A 47 -12.82 -7.04 3.85
CA PRO A 47 -11.72 -6.66 2.97
C PRO A 47 -11.72 -7.59 1.76
N SER A 48 -11.66 -7.00 0.57
CA SER A 48 -11.53 -7.72 -0.70
C SER A 48 -10.14 -8.34 -0.84
N GLN A 49 -9.13 -7.74 -0.20
CA GLN A 49 -7.75 -8.18 -0.23
C GLN A 49 -7.03 -7.77 1.06
N SER A 50 -6.02 -8.55 1.44
CA SER A 50 -5.06 -8.20 2.48
C SER A 50 -3.64 -8.50 2.04
N LEU A 51 -2.70 -7.61 2.42
CA LEU A 51 -1.27 -7.75 2.15
C LEU A 51 -0.54 -7.69 3.49
N THR A 52 0.23 -8.72 3.80
CA THR A 52 0.98 -8.82 5.07
C THR A 52 2.44 -8.47 4.85
N GLY A 53 3.03 -7.69 5.76
CA GLY A 53 4.47 -7.44 5.74
C GLY A 53 5.29 -8.72 5.93
N THR A 54 6.57 -8.66 5.58
CA THR A 54 7.48 -9.81 5.65
C THR A 54 8.52 -9.69 6.78
N HIS A 55 8.79 -8.47 7.25
CA HIS A 55 9.77 -8.19 8.30
C HIS A 55 9.10 -8.16 9.68
N PRO A 56 9.50 -9.02 10.62
CA PRO A 56 9.08 -8.94 12.02
C PRO A 56 9.34 -7.55 12.61
N TYR A 57 8.34 -7.01 13.30
CA TYR A 57 8.35 -5.67 13.91
C TYR A 57 8.57 -4.52 12.93
N GLY A 58 8.41 -4.79 11.62
CA GLY A 58 8.62 -3.80 10.56
C GLY A 58 7.55 -2.71 10.50
N ARG A 59 6.41 -2.93 11.18
CA ARG A 59 5.24 -2.05 11.18
C ARG A 59 4.73 -1.73 9.78
N PHE A 60 4.63 -2.76 8.94
CA PHE A 60 4.11 -2.63 7.59
C PHE A 60 2.71 -2.00 7.59
N ALA A 61 2.46 -1.10 6.65
CA ALA A 61 1.25 -0.29 6.57
C ALA A 61 1.04 0.67 7.76
N ALA A 62 2.14 1.17 8.35
CA ALA A 62 2.07 2.30 9.29
C ALA A 62 1.77 3.64 8.61
N ALA A 63 2.12 3.77 7.33
CA ALA A 63 1.77 4.90 6.48
C ALA A 63 1.30 4.39 5.12
N ILE A 64 0.31 5.08 4.53
CA ILE A 64 -0.28 4.73 3.23
C ILE A 64 -0.47 6.04 2.47
N ALA A 65 -0.05 6.08 1.20
CA ALA A 65 -0.28 7.22 0.32
C ALA A 65 -0.72 6.74 -1.07
N SER A 66 -1.75 7.38 -1.62
CA SER A 66 -2.07 7.25 -3.04
C SER A 66 -1.00 7.96 -3.88
N LEU A 67 -0.60 7.33 -4.98
CA LEU A 67 0.40 7.84 -5.91
C LEU A 67 -0.21 8.30 -7.24
N GLY A 68 -1.45 7.94 -7.54
CA GLY A 68 -2.04 8.12 -8.86
C GLY A 68 -1.64 6.98 -9.81
N ASP A 69 -1.51 7.29 -11.10
CA ASP A 69 -1.03 6.37 -12.14
C ASP A 69 0.49 6.57 -12.31
N LEU A 70 1.33 5.79 -11.62
CA LEU A 70 2.76 6.11 -11.61
C LEU A 70 3.46 5.70 -12.92
N ASP A 71 3.01 4.62 -13.55
CA ASP A 71 3.59 4.12 -14.80
C ASP A 71 2.76 4.43 -16.06
N LYS A 72 1.67 5.21 -15.90
CA LYS A 72 0.79 5.66 -16.99
C LYS A 72 0.24 4.49 -17.80
N ASP A 73 0.04 3.35 -17.14
CA ASP A 73 -0.50 2.16 -17.77
C ASP A 73 -2.01 2.28 -18.04
N GLY A 74 -2.59 3.43 -17.66
CA GLY A 74 -3.96 3.82 -17.91
C GLY A 74 -4.87 3.50 -16.74
N TYR A 75 -4.35 2.91 -15.65
CA TYR A 75 -5.18 2.59 -14.51
C TYR A 75 -5.64 3.86 -13.79
N GLY A 76 -4.77 4.81 -13.47
CA GLY A 76 -5.21 6.03 -12.76
C GLY A 76 -5.94 7.05 -13.64
N GLY A 77 -5.96 6.88 -14.98
CA GLY A 77 -6.74 7.70 -15.92
C GLY A 77 -8.09 7.12 -16.38
N THR A 78 -8.26 5.79 -16.35
CA THR A 78 -9.47 5.11 -16.86
C THR A 78 -10.39 4.55 -15.77
N GLY A 79 -10.05 4.80 -14.50
CA GLY A 79 -10.82 4.35 -13.35
C GLY A 79 -10.53 2.91 -12.94
N ALA A 80 -9.39 2.35 -13.35
CA ALA A 80 -8.86 1.14 -12.76
C ALA A 80 -7.84 1.53 -11.65
N GLY A 81 -7.49 0.64 -10.72
CA GLY A 81 -6.99 1.05 -9.38
C GLY A 81 -5.77 1.99 -9.38
N GLN A 82 -5.71 2.91 -8.41
CA GLN A 82 -4.54 3.77 -8.21
C GLN A 82 -3.36 3.00 -7.61
N ASP A 83 -2.14 3.44 -7.91
CA ASP A 83 -0.93 2.95 -7.26
C ASP A 83 -0.82 3.50 -5.83
N VAL A 84 -0.19 2.72 -4.97
CA VAL A 84 -0.12 3.00 -3.53
C VAL A 84 1.30 2.80 -3.01
N ALA A 85 1.79 3.79 -2.26
CA ALA A 85 2.98 3.63 -1.42
C ALA A 85 2.57 3.20 0.00
N VAL A 86 3.26 2.20 0.53
CA VAL A 86 3.01 1.64 1.87
C VAL A 86 4.31 1.63 2.66
N GLY A 87 4.31 2.30 3.81
CA GLY A 87 5.47 2.43 4.68
C GLY A 87 5.60 1.29 5.68
N ALA A 88 6.83 0.86 5.92
CA ALA A 88 7.27 -0.03 7.00
C ALA A 88 8.44 0.64 7.75
N PRO A 89 8.17 1.57 8.68
CA PRO A 89 9.18 2.46 9.25
C PRO A 89 10.29 1.75 10.04
N SER A 90 10.05 0.51 10.46
CA SER A 90 11.01 -0.31 11.19
C SER A 90 11.39 -1.58 10.42
N GLY A 91 11.06 -1.63 9.11
CA GLY A 91 11.44 -2.72 8.22
C GLY A 91 12.88 -2.63 7.73
N GLY A 92 13.29 -3.63 6.95
CA GLY A 92 14.62 -3.70 6.35
C GLY A 92 15.74 -4.03 7.34
N ASP A 93 16.95 -4.10 6.81
CA ASP A 93 18.13 -4.45 7.60
C ASP A 93 18.36 -3.40 8.69
N GLY A 94 18.52 -3.88 9.92
CA GLY A 94 18.71 -3.03 11.11
C GLY A 94 17.51 -2.15 11.48
N GLY A 95 16.33 -2.36 10.88
CA GLY A 95 15.13 -1.57 11.16
C GLY A 95 15.22 -0.12 10.69
N SER A 96 15.98 0.13 9.61
CA SER A 96 16.21 1.46 9.04
C SER A 96 14.98 2.07 8.35
N GLY A 97 14.04 1.22 7.94
CA GLY A 97 12.77 1.58 7.32
C GLY A 97 12.72 1.27 5.81
N GLN A 98 11.53 0.98 5.31
CA GLN A 98 11.27 0.66 3.90
C GLN A 98 9.95 1.27 3.43
N VAL A 99 9.85 1.52 2.12
CA VAL A 99 8.59 1.87 1.45
C VAL A 99 8.37 0.92 0.28
N PHE A 100 7.15 0.43 0.14
CA PHE A 100 6.74 -0.50 -0.91
C PHE A 100 5.75 0.19 -1.84
N ILE A 101 5.96 0.05 -3.15
CA ILE A 101 5.02 0.53 -4.17
C ILE A 101 4.21 -0.66 -4.66
N PHE A 102 2.90 -0.57 -4.51
CA PHE A 102 1.95 -1.55 -5.02
C PHE A 102 1.18 -0.94 -6.17
N ARG A 103 1.24 -1.60 -7.32
CA ARG A 103 0.48 -1.18 -8.49
C ARG A 103 -1.00 -1.58 -8.35
N GLY A 104 -1.89 -0.71 -8.80
CA GLY A 104 -3.30 -1.04 -8.99
C GLY A 104 -3.54 -2.04 -10.12
N GLN A 105 -4.63 -2.80 -10.02
CA GLN A 105 -5.12 -3.69 -11.08
C GLN A 105 -6.66 -3.74 -11.06
N SER A 106 -7.28 -4.47 -11.98
CA SER A 106 -8.75 -4.50 -12.13
C SER A 106 -9.48 -5.04 -10.89
N GLU A 107 -8.81 -5.87 -10.10
CA GLU A 107 -9.37 -6.56 -8.93
C GLU A 107 -8.70 -6.16 -7.60
N GLY A 108 -8.00 -5.01 -7.57
CA GLY A 108 -7.38 -4.48 -6.35
C GLY A 108 -5.93 -4.05 -6.56
N LEU A 109 -5.04 -4.47 -5.67
CA LEU A 109 -3.59 -4.21 -5.78
C LEU A 109 -2.85 -5.48 -6.22
N MET A 110 -1.72 -5.34 -6.89
CA MET A 110 -0.80 -6.46 -7.09
C MET A 110 -0.34 -7.01 -5.73
N ALA A 111 -0.30 -8.33 -5.58
CA ALA A 111 0.09 -8.95 -4.31
C ALA A 111 1.59 -8.78 -3.98
N VAL A 112 2.42 -8.61 -5.01
CA VAL A 112 3.86 -8.38 -4.90
C VAL A 112 4.12 -6.90 -5.22
N PRO A 113 4.89 -6.18 -4.39
CA PRO A 113 5.23 -4.79 -4.69
C PRO A 113 6.07 -4.72 -5.97
N THR A 114 5.77 -3.77 -6.84
CA THR A 114 6.52 -3.54 -8.08
C THR A 114 7.85 -2.86 -7.82
N GLN A 115 7.95 -2.11 -6.72
CA GLN A 115 9.17 -1.45 -6.30
C GLN A 115 9.30 -1.43 -4.78
N ARG A 116 10.55 -1.46 -4.31
CA ARG A 116 10.92 -1.25 -2.92
C ARG A 116 11.94 -0.12 -2.83
N LEU A 117 11.71 0.81 -1.92
CA LEU A 117 12.65 1.86 -1.55
C LEU A 117 13.19 1.53 -0.17
N ASP A 118 14.49 1.29 -0.09
CA ASP A 118 15.20 1.04 1.17
C ASP A 118 15.69 2.38 1.75
N SER A 119 15.71 2.49 3.08
CA SER A 119 16.19 3.70 3.76
C SER A 119 17.63 4.03 3.34
N PRO A 120 17.91 5.26 2.89
CA PRO A 120 19.27 5.68 2.56
C PRO A 120 20.07 6.10 3.81
N PHE A 121 19.46 6.07 5.00
CA PHE A 121 20.06 6.55 6.23
C PHE A 121 20.70 5.41 7.03
N PRO A 122 21.81 5.67 7.74
CA PRO A 122 22.37 4.71 8.67
C PRO A 122 21.46 4.56 9.91
N GLY A 123 21.19 3.32 10.32
CA GLY A 123 20.43 3.03 11.54
C GLY A 123 18.94 3.34 11.43
N THR A 124 18.27 3.39 12.59
CA THR A 124 16.82 3.59 12.68
C THR A 124 16.44 5.03 12.36
N ALA A 125 15.87 5.26 11.17
CA ALA A 125 15.46 6.59 10.71
C ALA A 125 13.94 6.77 10.61
N ALA A 126 13.16 5.72 10.89
CA ALA A 126 11.72 5.68 10.65
C ALA A 126 11.36 6.03 9.18
N PHE A 127 12.20 5.61 8.22
CA PHE A 127 11.98 5.88 6.81
C PHE A 127 10.68 5.24 6.34
N GLY A 128 9.78 6.05 5.77
CA GLY A 128 8.43 5.63 5.41
C GLY A 128 7.37 5.81 6.50
N PHE A 129 7.68 6.50 7.61
CA PHE A 129 6.68 6.86 8.65
C PHE A 129 5.66 7.88 8.17
N ALA A 130 6.03 8.73 7.22
CA ALA A 130 5.14 9.67 6.56
C ALA A 130 5.35 9.57 5.04
N LEU A 131 4.25 9.58 4.29
CA LEU A 131 4.25 9.46 2.85
C LEU A 131 3.26 10.47 2.26
N ARG A 132 3.61 11.01 1.09
CA ARG A 132 2.72 11.82 0.25
C ARG A 132 3.08 11.58 -1.21
N GLY A 133 2.09 11.40 -2.05
CA GLY A 133 2.24 11.23 -3.49
C GLY A 133 1.18 12.00 -4.27
N ALA A 134 0.89 11.55 -5.49
CA ALA A 134 -0.12 12.11 -6.38
C ALA A 134 0.07 13.61 -6.66
N THR A 135 1.33 14.04 -6.79
CA THR A 135 1.69 15.41 -7.20
C THR A 135 2.91 15.32 -8.10
N ASP A 136 2.76 15.80 -9.33
CA ASP A 136 3.88 16.02 -10.23
C ASP A 136 4.70 17.22 -9.74
N LEU A 137 5.97 16.98 -9.40
CA LEU A 137 6.86 17.98 -8.79
C LEU A 137 7.83 18.61 -9.79
N ASP A 138 8.15 17.92 -10.88
CA ASP A 138 9.13 18.34 -11.87
C ASP A 138 8.51 18.59 -13.26
N GLY A 139 7.20 18.36 -13.42
CA GLY A 139 6.47 18.64 -14.65
C GLY A 139 6.65 17.58 -15.72
N ASN A 140 7.04 16.35 -15.34
CA ASN A 140 7.25 15.25 -16.28
C ASN A 140 5.97 14.42 -16.56
N GLY A 141 4.88 14.77 -15.85
CA GLY A 141 3.51 14.30 -16.03
C GLY A 141 3.32 12.81 -15.82
#